data_AF-A0A2V7YVZ8-F1
#
_entry.id   AF-A0A2V7YVZ8-F1
#
_cell.length_a   1.000
_cell.length_b   1.000
_cell.length_c   1.000
_cell.angle_alpha   90.00
_cell.angle_beta   90.00
_cell.angle_gamma   90.00
#
_symmetry.space_group_name_H-M   'P 1'
#
loop_
_entity.id
_entity.type
_entity.pdbx_description
1 polymer ?
#
loop_
_entity_poly.entity_id
_entity_poly.type
_entity_poly.pdbx_seq_one_letter_code
_entity_poly.pdbx_strand_id
1 'polypeptide(L)'
;MARLSQLQAVQRKLARKMTAAAAAVAGGIAAAPIPVADILPLTALQIGLITGIAYLSGREMSKAAARELLSALGVNVGAAFALREGARALAKFVFPGAGSAVSAGVAFAGTWGLGEAAIAYFIEKRPIAEARERFRRKRRQTEAERSPGAPA
;
A
#
# COMPACT_ATOMS: atom_id res chain seq x y z
N MET A 1 -10.11 -21.46 -15.93
CA MET A 1 -9.43 -20.90 -14.73
C MET A 1 -7.96 -20.52 -14.97
N ALA A 2 -7.12 -21.36 -15.62
CA ALA A 2 -5.68 -21.11 -15.78
C ALA A 2 -5.29 -19.80 -16.53
N ARG A 3 -6.05 -19.35 -17.53
CA ARG A 3 -5.75 -18.09 -18.24
C ARG A 3 -5.94 -16.84 -17.36
N LEU A 4 -6.95 -16.85 -16.50
CA LEU A 4 -7.23 -15.74 -15.59
C LEU A 4 -6.16 -15.61 -14.51
N SER A 5 -5.69 -16.73 -13.95
CA SER A 5 -4.60 -16.72 -12.97
C SER A 5 -3.28 -16.23 -13.57
N GLN A 6 -2.99 -16.56 -14.83
CA GLN A 6 -1.81 -16.07 -15.55
C GLN A 6 -1.89 -14.56 -15.79
N LEU A 7 -3.05 -14.05 -16.21
CA LEU A 7 -3.26 -12.61 -16.39
C LEU A 7 -3.12 -11.84 -15.07
N GLN A 8 -3.70 -12.34 -13.98
CA GLN A 8 -3.54 -11.73 -12.66
C GLN A 8 -2.09 -11.72 -12.19
N ALA A 9 -1.34 -12.81 -12.43
CA ALA A 9 0.08 -12.86 -12.09
C ALA A 9 0.90 -11.81 -12.85
N VAL A 10 0.61 -11.61 -14.15
CA VAL A 10 1.26 -10.58 -14.98
C VAL A 10 0.88 -9.18 -14.51
N GLN A 11 -0.41 -8.91 -14.30
CA GLN A 11 -0.89 -7.63 -13.77
C GLN A 11 -0.24 -7.30 -12.41
N ARG A 12 -0.20 -8.26 -11.49
CA ARG A 12 0.45 -8.08 -10.18
C ARG A 12 1.94 -7.77 -10.33
N LYS A 13 2.64 -8.47 -11.22
CA LYS A 13 4.07 -8.23 -11.48
C LYS A 13 4.30 -6.82 -12.03
N LEU A 14 3.48 -6.35 -12.97
CA LEU A 14 3.57 -4.99 -13.50
C LEU A 14 3.24 -3.94 -12.44
N ALA A 15 2.14 -4.11 -11.70
CA ALA A 15 1.74 -3.18 -10.65
C ALA A 15 2.79 -3.06 -9.54
N ARG A 16 3.45 -4.17 -9.16
CA ARG A 16 4.57 -4.13 -8.21
C ARG A 16 5.77 -3.35 -8.75
N LYS A 17 6.08 -3.46 -10.04
CA LYS A 17 7.13 -2.65 -10.66
C LYS A 17 6.79 -1.16 -10.65
N MET A 18 5.54 -0.80 -10.96
CA MET A 18 5.07 0.59 -10.87
C MET A 18 5.16 1.11 -9.43
N THR A 19 4.76 0.29 -8.46
CA THR A 19 4.84 0.61 -7.03
C THR A 19 6.29 0.83 -6.59
N ALA A 20 7.21 -0.04 -7.02
CA ALA A 20 8.63 0.09 -6.71
C ALA A 20 9.22 1.38 -7.26
N ALA A 21 8.92 1.72 -8.52
CA ALA A 21 9.38 2.95 -9.14
C ALA A 21 8.81 4.19 -8.43
N ALA A 22 7.51 4.20 -8.15
CA ALA A 22 6.86 5.30 -7.44
C ALA A 22 7.40 5.46 -6.01
N ALA A 23 7.64 4.36 -5.29
CA ALA A 23 8.23 4.39 -3.95
C ALA A 23 9.65 4.95 -3.96
N ALA A 24 10.47 4.56 -4.95
CA ALA A 24 11.83 5.09 -5.12
C ALA A 24 11.82 6.60 -5.40
N VAL A 25 10.96 7.05 -6.33
CA VAL A 25 10.78 8.49 -6.62
C VAL A 25 10.27 9.23 -5.38
N ALA A 26 9.34 8.63 -4.63
CA ALA A 26 8.81 9.24 -3.42
C ALA A 26 9.87 9.42 -2.33
N GLY A 27 10.70 8.40 -2.12
CA GLY A 27 11.85 8.47 -1.23
C GLY A 27 12.86 9.53 -1.67
N GLY A 28 13.14 9.63 -2.97
CA GLY A 28 14.02 10.66 -3.53
C GLY A 28 13.51 12.09 -3.30
N ILE A 29 12.22 12.33 -3.57
CA ILE A 29 11.58 13.63 -3.30
C ILE A 29 11.67 13.97 -1.79
N ALA A 30 11.41 12.99 -0.92
CA ALA A 30 11.43 13.16 0.53
C ALA A 30 12.83 13.31 1.16
N ALA A 31 13.88 12.95 0.41
CA ALA A 31 15.27 13.17 0.81
C ALA A 31 15.66 14.66 0.68
N ALA A 32 15.03 15.39 -0.25
CA ALA A 32 15.25 16.81 -0.42
C ALA A 32 14.75 17.56 0.83
N PRO A 33 15.53 18.49 1.40
CA PRO A 33 15.13 19.22 2.60
C PRO A 33 14.19 20.38 2.31
N ILE A 34 13.13 20.14 1.52
CA ILE A 34 12.14 21.15 1.17
C ILE A 34 10.82 20.83 1.89
N PRO A 35 10.53 21.47 3.04
CA PRO A 35 9.29 21.24 3.76
C PRO A 35 8.09 21.70 2.93
N VAL A 36 6.99 20.94 2.97
CA VAL A 36 5.67 21.24 2.36
C VAL A 36 5.64 21.19 0.82
N ALA A 37 6.71 21.59 0.12
CA ALA A 37 6.75 21.63 -1.34
C ALA A 37 6.72 20.23 -1.99
N ASP A 38 7.12 19.20 -1.24
CA ASP A 38 7.10 17.80 -1.66
C ASP A 38 5.70 17.15 -1.58
N ILE A 39 4.74 17.77 -0.87
CA ILE A 39 3.40 17.21 -0.66
C ILE A 39 2.62 17.08 -1.97
N LEU A 40 2.59 18.15 -2.77
CA LEU A 40 1.85 18.18 -4.04
C LEU A 40 2.36 17.14 -5.05
N PRO A 41 3.67 17.09 -5.37
CA PRO A 41 4.21 16.10 -6.31
C PRO A 41 4.07 14.68 -5.78
N LEU A 42 4.21 14.44 -4.46
CA LEU A 42 4.02 13.10 -3.89
C LEU A 42 2.58 12.63 -3.93
N THR A 43 1.64 13.52 -3.63
CA THR A 43 0.21 13.22 -3.72
C THR A 43 -0.16 12.92 -5.18
N ALA A 44 0.36 13.70 -6.13
CA ALA A 44 0.14 13.45 -7.55
C ALA A 44 0.73 12.10 -8.00
N LEU A 45 1.95 11.76 -7.56
CA LEU A 45 2.59 10.47 -7.83
C LEU A 45 1.78 9.30 -7.28
N GLN A 46 1.29 9.42 -6.04
CA GLN A 46 0.47 8.40 -5.38
C GLN A 46 -0.90 8.21 -6.05
N ILE A 47 -1.58 9.31 -6.44
CA ILE A 47 -2.82 9.24 -7.22
C ILE A 47 -2.55 8.57 -8.57
N GLY A 48 -1.47 8.95 -9.26
CA GLY A 48 -1.07 8.37 -10.53
C GLY A 48 -0.80 6.87 -10.43
N LEU A 49 -0.09 6.44 -9.38
CA LEU A 49 0.17 5.03 -9.09
C LEU A 49 -1.13 4.24 -8.92
N ILE A 50 -2.05 4.70 -8.07
CA ILE A 50 -3.34 4.04 -7.83
C ILE A 50 -4.15 3.95 -9.12
N THR A 51 -4.24 5.07 -9.83
CA THR A 51 -4.99 5.16 -11.09
C THR A 51 -4.41 4.20 -12.13
N GLY A 52 -3.09 4.14 -12.25
CA GLY A 52 -2.39 3.22 -13.15
C GLY A 52 -2.62 1.74 -12.80
N ILE A 53 -2.62 1.39 -11.51
CA ILE A 53 -2.93 0.02 -11.05
C ILE A 53 -4.39 -0.33 -11.35
N ALA A 54 -5.32 0.61 -11.19
CA ALA A 54 -6.72 0.40 -11.53
C ALA A 54 -6.90 0.17 -13.04
N TYR A 55 -6.30 1.01 -13.89
CA TYR A 55 -6.30 0.81 -15.34
C TYR A 55 -5.71 -0.54 -15.74
N LEU A 56 -4.60 -0.95 -15.10
CA LEU A 56 -4.00 -2.26 -15.35
C LEU A 56 -4.94 -3.43 -14.99
N SER A 57 -5.81 -3.25 -14.00
CA SER A 57 -6.85 -4.23 -13.64
C SER A 57 -8.05 -4.27 -14.61
N GLY A 58 -8.09 -3.36 -15.59
CA GLY A 58 -9.21 -3.16 -16.50
C GLY A 58 -10.37 -2.37 -15.88
N ARG A 59 -10.13 -1.69 -14.75
CA ARG A 59 -11.11 -0.78 -14.14
C ARG A 59 -10.74 0.65 -14.49
N GLU A 60 -11.64 1.36 -15.15
CA GLU A 60 -11.51 2.81 -15.26
C GLU A 60 -11.77 3.43 -13.89
N MET A 61 -10.84 4.24 -13.42
CA MET A 61 -11.01 4.94 -12.17
C MET A 61 -10.68 6.42 -12.33
N SER A 62 -11.62 7.26 -11.93
CA SER A 62 -11.42 8.70 -11.94
C SER A 62 -10.41 9.10 -10.87
N LYS A 63 -9.73 10.23 -11.09
CA LYS A 63 -8.82 10.83 -10.09
C LYS A 63 -9.52 11.09 -8.75
N ALA A 64 -10.84 11.31 -8.77
CA ALA A 64 -11.65 11.49 -7.56
C ALA A 64 -11.77 10.18 -6.77
N ALA A 65 -12.08 9.06 -7.43
CA ALA A 65 -12.13 7.75 -6.80
C ALA A 65 -10.76 7.28 -6.29
N ALA A 66 -9.67 7.64 -6.98
CA ALA A 66 -8.31 7.40 -6.48
C ALA A 66 -8.00 8.20 -5.19
N ARG A 67 -8.47 9.45 -5.09
CA ARG A 67 -8.37 10.27 -3.87
C ARG A 67 -9.23 9.73 -2.74
N GLU A 68 -10.42 9.24 -3.06
CA GLU A 68 -11.32 8.61 -2.11
C GLU A 68 -10.73 7.32 -1.56
N LEU A 69 -10.09 6.50 -2.41
CA LEU A 69 -9.34 5.33 -1.97
C LEU A 69 -8.16 5.71 -1.06
N LEU A 70 -7.39 6.75 -1.41
CA LEU A 70 -6.33 7.30 -0.54
C LEU A 70 -6.87 7.69 0.84
N SER A 71 -8.02 8.37 0.86
CA SER A 71 -8.68 8.80 2.09
C SER A 71 -9.22 7.62 2.88
N ALA A 72 -9.81 6.62 2.21
CA ALA A 72 -10.29 5.37 2.81
C ALA A 72 -9.16 4.50 3.37
N LEU A 73 -7.96 4.58 2.77
CA LEU A 73 -6.74 3.96 3.28
C LEU A 73 -6.09 4.77 4.43
N GLY A 74 -6.74 5.85 4.88
CA GLY A 74 -6.27 6.68 5.99
C GLY A 74 -5.08 7.57 5.65
N VAL A 75 -4.72 7.69 4.37
CA VAL A 75 -3.64 8.57 3.91
C VAL A 75 -4.21 9.99 3.76
N ASN A 76 -4.39 10.65 4.90
CA ASN A 76 -4.70 12.07 4.92
C ASN A 76 -3.41 12.87 4.75
N VAL A 77 -3.45 13.89 3.89
CA VAL A 77 -2.30 14.78 3.62
C VAL A 77 -1.71 15.35 4.92
N GLY A 78 -2.56 15.71 5.88
CA GLY A 78 -2.15 16.19 7.20
C GLY A 78 -1.46 15.12 8.07
N ALA A 79 -1.91 13.87 8.02
CA ALA A 79 -1.29 12.76 8.76
C ALA A 79 0.06 12.38 8.14
N ALA A 80 0.16 12.36 6.81
CA ALA A 80 1.41 12.14 6.10
C ALA A 80 2.43 13.26 6.37
N PHE A 81 1.98 14.51 6.44
CA PHE A 81 2.81 15.66 6.83
C PHE A 81 3.30 15.54 8.27
N ALA A 82 2.40 15.30 9.23
CA ALA A 82 2.74 15.16 10.64
C ALA A 82 3.71 13.99 10.90
N LEU A 83 3.50 12.85 10.24
CA LEU A 83 4.39 11.70 10.34
C LEU A 83 5.81 12.04 9.83
N ARG A 84 5.92 12.81 8.75
CA ARG A 84 7.21 13.17 8.13
C ARG A 84 7.95 14.23 8.92
N GLU A 85 7.27 15.29 9.33
CA GLU A 85 7.90 16.31 10.18
C GLU A 85 8.23 15.75 11.56
N GLY A 86 7.37 14.90 12.13
CA GLY A 86 7.68 14.15 13.35
C GLY A 86 8.90 13.24 13.19
N ALA A 87 8.96 12.45 12.11
CA ALA A 87 10.10 11.58 11.84
C ALA A 87 11.38 12.38 11.59
N ARG A 88 11.31 13.52 10.88
CA ARG A 88 12.42 14.43 10.64
C ARG A 88 12.90 15.10 11.93
N ALA A 89 11.98 15.51 12.81
CA ALA A 89 12.30 16.10 14.10
C ALA A 89 12.97 15.08 15.03
N LEU A 90 12.41 13.87 15.14
CA LEU A 90 13.00 12.77 15.91
C LEU A 90 14.39 12.37 15.38
N ALA A 91 14.54 12.27 14.06
CA ALA A 91 15.81 11.91 13.46
C ALA A 91 16.90 12.98 13.66
N LYS A 92 16.54 14.28 13.60
CA LYS A 92 17.47 15.38 13.93
C LYS A 92 17.90 15.36 15.39
N PHE A 93 17.02 14.95 16.30
CA PHE A 93 17.33 14.83 17.72
C PHE A 93 18.33 13.70 18.00
N VAL A 94 18.23 12.58 17.26
CA VAL A 94 19.11 11.42 17.44
C VAL A 94 20.43 11.55 16.66
N PHE A 95 20.40 12.10 15.45
CA PHE A 95 21.61 12.29 14.63
C PHE A 95 21.47 13.47 13.66
N PRO A 96 22.26 14.55 13.84
CA PRO A 96 22.29 15.66 12.89
C PRO A 96 22.65 15.17 11.48
N GLY A 97 21.72 15.30 10.53
CA GLY A 97 21.89 14.84 9.14
C GLY A 97 21.14 13.57 8.75
N ALA A 98 20.66 12.76 9.71
CA ALA A 98 19.88 11.54 9.40
C ALA A 98 18.41 11.83 8.99
N GLY A 99 17.91 13.04 9.24
CA GLY A 99 16.52 13.41 8.99
C GLY A 99 16.05 13.24 7.54
N SER A 100 16.93 13.43 6.55
CA SER A 100 16.61 13.18 5.15
C SER A 100 16.50 11.69 4.80
N ALA A 101 17.37 10.85 5.38
CA ALA A 101 17.33 9.41 5.16
C ALA A 101 16.09 8.76 5.80
N VAL A 102 15.73 9.19 7.02
CA VAL A 102 14.51 8.71 7.71
C VAL A 102 13.26 9.16 6.95
N SER A 103 13.19 10.44 6.54
CA SER A 103 12.09 10.97 5.73
C SER A 103 11.94 10.20 4.41
N ALA A 104 13.05 9.93 3.72
CA ALA A 104 13.09 9.13 2.49
C ALA A 104 12.56 7.71 2.72
N GLY A 105 12.99 7.05 3.80
CA GLY A 105 12.53 5.72 4.17
C GLY A 105 11.03 5.67 4.47
N VAL A 106 10.51 6.65 5.22
CA VAL A 106 9.07 6.76 5.54
C VAL A 106 8.25 6.98 4.27
N ALA A 107 8.69 7.87 3.38
CA ALA A 107 7.99 8.14 2.12
C ALA A 107 8.00 6.95 1.17
N PHE A 108 9.13 6.23 1.08
CA PHE A 108 9.26 4.99 0.34
C PHE A 108 8.28 3.93 0.88
N ALA A 109 8.31 3.68 2.19
CA ALA A 109 7.48 2.68 2.84
C ALA A 109 5.98 2.99 2.69
N GLY A 110 5.59 4.25 2.89
CA GLY A 110 4.19 4.69 2.72
C GLY A 110 3.68 4.49 1.29
N THR A 111 4.51 4.86 0.29
CA THR A 111 4.14 4.70 -1.13
C THR A 111 4.10 3.23 -1.56
N TRP A 112 5.00 2.41 -1.03
CA TRP A 112 5.00 0.97 -1.25
C TRP A 112 3.73 0.31 -0.67
N GLY A 113 3.39 0.64 0.57
CA GLY A 113 2.18 0.14 1.23
C GLY A 113 0.90 0.53 0.47
N LEU A 114 0.85 1.76 -0.04
CA LEU A 114 -0.26 2.23 -0.87
C LEU A 114 -0.41 1.42 -2.16
N GLY A 115 0.69 1.15 -2.86
CA GLY A 115 0.67 0.34 -4.08
C GLY A 115 0.25 -1.11 -3.82
N GLU A 116 0.73 -1.72 -2.74
CA GLU A 116 0.29 -3.07 -2.33
C GLU A 116 -1.21 -3.11 -1.98
N ALA A 117 -1.73 -2.07 -1.31
CA ALA A 117 -3.16 -1.95 -1.04
C ALA A 117 -3.97 -1.84 -2.34
N ALA A 118 -3.52 -1.02 -3.30
CA ALA A 118 -4.16 -0.90 -4.60
C ALA A 118 -4.13 -2.23 -5.39
N ILE A 119 -3.02 -2.98 -5.36
CA ILE A 119 -2.91 -4.30 -5.99
C ILE A 119 -3.93 -5.28 -5.39
N ALA A 120 -4.00 -5.33 -4.05
CA ALA A 120 -4.92 -6.21 -3.34
C ALA A 120 -6.39 -5.90 -3.68
N TYR A 121 -6.72 -4.61 -3.80
CA TYR A 121 -8.08 -4.15 -4.09
C TYR A 121 -8.47 -4.33 -5.57
N PHE A 122 -7.62 -3.92 -6.52
CA PHE A 122 -7.96 -3.89 -7.95
C PHE A 122 -7.66 -5.19 -8.70
N ILE A 123 -6.50 -5.80 -8.44
CA ILE A 123 -6.00 -6.94 -9.24
C ILE A 123 -6.39 -8.26 -8.59
N GLU A 124 -6.14 -8.38 -7.28
CA GLU A 124 -6.49 -9.60 -6.55
C GLU A 124 -8.00 -9.68 -6.28
N LYS A 125 -8.73 -8.57 -6.45
CA LYS A 125 -10.18 -8.44 -6.26
C LYS A 125 -10.67 -9.12 -4.98
N ARG A 126 -9.84 -9.15 -3.92
CA ARG A 126 -10.13 -9.96 -2.73
C ARG A 126 -11.41 -9.45 -2.07
N PRO A 127 -12.51 -10.23 -2.07
CA PRO A 127 -13.69 -9.86 -1.32
C PRO A 127 -13.43 -10.20 0.15
N ILE A 128 -13.82 -9.31 1.07
CA ILE A 128 -13.85 -9.58 2.51
C ILE A 128 -14.59 -10.88 2.87
N ALA A 129 -15.50 -11.33 1.99
CA ALA A 129 -16.25 -12.58 2.09
C ALA A 129 -15.37 -13.85 2.00
N GLU A 130 -14.42 -13.92 1.06
CA GLU A 130 -13.54 -15.09 0.90
C GLU A 130 -12.51 -15.20 2.04
N ALA A 131 -12.04 -14.07 2.56
CA ALA A 131 -11.18 -14.05 3.74
C ALA A 131 -11.91 -14.63 4.97
N ARG A 132 -13.19 -14.30 5.15
CA ARG A 132 -14.05 -14.87 6.22
C ARG A 132 -14.31 -16.36 6.02
N GLU A 133 -14.49 -16.81 4.78
CA GLU A 133 -14.74 -18.22 4.49
C GLU A 133 -13.49 -19.08 4.70
N ARG A 134 -12.32 -18.59 4.27
CA ARG A 134 -11.04 -19.27 4.50
C ARG A 134 -10.64 -19.31 5.98
N PHE A 135 -10.96 -18.26 6.74
CA PHE A 135 -10.80 -18.23 8.19
C PHE A 135 -11.76 -19.21 8.89
N ARG A 136 -13.03 -19.26 8.47
CA ARG A 136 -14.00 -20.26 8.96
C ARG A 136 -13.60 -21.69 8.64
N ARG A 137 -13.05 -21.93 7.45
CA ARG A 137 -12.58 -23.27 7.05
C ARG A 137 -11.37 -23.72 7.88
N LYS A 138 -10.40 -22.82 8.10
CA LYS A 138 -9.28 -23.10 9.02
C LYS A 138 -9.77 -23.35 10.45
N ARG A 139 -10.71 -22.54 10.96
CA ARG A 139 -11.25 -22.74 12.33
C ARG A 139 -11.97 -24.07 12.49
N ARG A 140 -12.76 -24.47 11.50
CA ARG A 140 -13.45 -25.78 11.48
C ARG A 140 -12.49 -26.96 11.34
N GLN A 141 -11.41 -26.80 10.57
CA GLN A 141 -10.36 -27.83 10.47
C GLN A 141 -9.61 -27.97 11.80
N THR A 142 -9.26 -26.87 12.46
CA THR A 142 -8.62 -26.90 13.78
C THR A 142 -9.56 -27.41 14.89
N GLU A 143 -10.86 -27.14 14.80
CA GLU A 143 -11.88 -27.70 15.72
C GLU A 143 -12.10 -29.21 15.48
N ALA A 144 -12.06 -29.67 14.21
CA ALA A 144 -12.17 -31.09 13.86
C ALA A 144 -10.89 -31.89 14.20
N GLU A 145 -9.70 -31.30 13.99
CA GLU A 145 -8.41 -31.88 14.36
C GLU A 145 -8.18 -31.90 15.89
N ARG A 146 -8.89 -31.06 16.66
CA ARG A 146 -8.89 -31.10 18.13
C ARG A 146 -9.84 -32.13 18.73
N SER A 147 -10.61 -32.84 17.92
CA SER A 147 -11.50 -33.91 18.39
C SER A 147 -11.11 -35.28 17.80
N PRO A 148 -9.98 -35.85 18.25
CA PRO A 148 -9.90 -37.28 18.50
C PRO A 148 -9.67 -37.47 20.01
N GLY A 149 -10.76 -37.52 20.79
CA GLY A 149 -10.62 -37.72 22.24
C GLY A 149 -11.89 -37.62 23.06
N ALA A 150 -12.87 -38.50 22.79
CA ALA A 150 -13.74 -39.18 23.76
C ALA A 150 -14.73 -40.02 22.94
N PRO A 151 -14.74 -41.37 23.09
CA PRO A 151 -15.27 -41.96 24.32
C PRO A 151 -14.55 -43.23 24.81
N ALA A 152 -14.43 -43.35 26.13
CA ALA A 152 -14.61 -44.58 26.91
C ALA A 152 -14.87 -44.16 28.37
#